data_AF-A0A961BD58-F1
#
_entry.id   AF-A0A961BD58-F1
#
_cell.length_a   1.000
_cell.length_b   1.000
_cell.length_c   1.000
_cell.angle_alpha   90.00
_cell.angle_beta   90.00
_cell.angle_gamma   90.00
#
_symmetry.space_group_name_H-M   'P 1'
#
loop_
_entity.id
_entity.type
_entity.pdbx_description
1 polymer ?
#
loop_
_entity_poly.entity_id
_entity_poly.type
_entity_poly.pdbx_seq_one_letter_code
_entity_poly.pdbx_strand_id
1 'polypeptide(L)'
;MNYPTLTTLLLLFLSGGLPIHGEEEPLFLATPLTRPGEFTQGIEGPACDRAGNVYAVNFGTQGTVGLVTPAGQAGLWVTLPQGSTGNGLRFDRAGFCYVADHTGHNILRIDPATRAVSTYAHEPRMSQPNDIAIGPDGILYASDPDWKAGTGRIWRIGTDGRVSLLAGDLGTTNGIEVSPDGQTLYVNESVQRKLWAFRLGKVFRVGADSTLSDKRLLKEFPDHGFDGMRCDVDGNLYLTRHGKGTVVKLSPEGDILQEIDVLGAYPSNLCFGGPDGRTVYVTEVAQTRIVQFRVDRPGLSWQRWQESASDVEASIPPGEVDLVILAGQSNAVGFDANAAELPSDPNDRKVLFWWRTGDPPPDIHDTTSGGVWTTLRPQPVGHAHQPKDPKNRQYGNFGQPLGGFGPEIGFARTVMNRQPERRLAVVKTAFSGTGIARDWDPDAKDEAGACYRTLVGECQRAIAAAKARGILLRPTAFLWVQGESDANATDAPLYAARLKHLIASLRRDLAAPALPALLAVNTQFGLGKNTHMPAIVEAQQQVGAADPQAVYVDTAAATVINPFHFDAAGTLDVGRRFTEALFRLEASSPPP
;
A
#
# COMPACT_ATOMS: atom_id res chain seq x y z
N MET A 1 14.60 70.46 16.78
CA MET A 1 15.67 69.74 16.06
C MET A 1 16.33 68.77 17.04
N ASN A 2 16.36 67.50 16.64
CA ASN A 2 17.33 66.43 16.90
C ASN A 2 17.77 66.02 18.33
N TYR A 3 17.77 64.67 18.46
CA TYR A 3 18.15 63.75 19.53
C TYR A 3 19.55 63.96 20.14
N PRO A 4 19.86 63.24 21.24
CA PRO A 4 20.61 61.98 21.05
C PRO A 4 20.13 60.76 21.87
N THR A 5 20.64 59.63 21.41
CA THR A 5 20.56 58.20 21.74
C THR A 5 20.72 57.76 23.20
N LEU A 6 20.01 56.68 23.58
CA LEU A 6 20.36 55.84 24.74
C LEU A 6 20.43 54.35 24.35
N THR A 7 21.54 53.73 24.76
CA THR A 7 21.90 52.32 24.59
C THR A 7 21.19 51.44 25.63
N THR A 8 20.50 50.38 25.20
CA THR A 8 19.80 49.43 26.09
C THR A 8 20.73 48.31 26.55
N LEU A 9 20.88 48.16 27.87
CA LEU A 9 21.51 47.03 28.54
C LEU A 9 20.41 46.02 28.92
N LEU A 10 20.43 44.81 28.36
CA LEU A 10 19.46 43.75 28.66
C LEU A 10 20.00 42.86 29.80
N LEU A 11 19.35 42.93 30.97
CA LEU A 11 19.59 42.04 32.11
C LEU A 11 18.75 40.77 31.96
N LEU A 12 19.42 39.60 31.91
CA LEU A 12 18.79 38.29 32.07
C LEU A 12 18.35 38.09 33.53
N PHE A 13 17.05 37.86 33.74
CA PHE A 13 16.54 37.19 34.94
C PHE A 13 16.14 35.76 34.58
N LEU A 14 16.92 34.80 35.07
CA LEU A 14 16.56 33.39 35.17
C LEU A 14 15.64 33.23 36.39
N SER A 15 14.35 32.99 36.16
CA SER A 15 13.45 32.45 37.19
C SER A 15 13.01 31.05 36.75
N GLY A 16 13.46 30.05 37.50
CA GLY A 16 13.01 28.66 37.34
C GLY A 16 11.51 28.55 37.61
N GLY A 17 10.77 28.17 36.58
CA GLY A 17 9.36 27.77 36.70
C GLY A 17 9.28 26.32 37.16
N LEU A 18 8.52 26.08 38.23
CA LEU A 18 8.02 24.75 38.60
C LEU A 18 7.20 24.17 37.42
N PRO A 19 7.18 22.83 37.25
CA PRO A 19 6.36 22.21 36.21
C PRO A 19 4.89 22.50 36.48
N ILE A 20 4.23 23.10 35.48
CA ILE A 20 2.77 23.20 35.43
C ILE A 20 2.26 21.76 35.33
N HIS A 21 1.53 21.29 36.34
CA HIS A 21 0.75 20.06 36.23
C HIS A 21 -0.25 20.27 35.08
N GLY A 22 0.00 19.64 33.93
CA GLY A 22 -0.95 19.64 32.82
C GLY A 22 -2.24 18.97 33.27
N GLU A 23 -3.37 19.63 33.04
CA GLU A 23 -4.68 19.03 33.27
C GLU A 23 -4.80 17.73 32.47
N GLU A 24 -5.29 16.66 33.10
CA GLU A 24 -5.55 15.38 32.41
C GLU A 24 -6.59 15.60 31.30
N GLU A 25 -6.31 15.10 30.10
CA GLU A 25 -7.21 15.18 28.96
C GLU A 25 -8.54 14.46 29.26
N PRO A 26 -9.70 15.14 29.16
CA PRO A 26 -10.98 14.50 29.42
C PRO A 26 -11.31 13.48 28.33
N LEU A 27 -11.44 12.21 28.72
CA LEU A 27 -11.83 11.11 27.82
C LEU A 27 -13.34 10.87 27.87
N PHE A 28 -13.88 10.35 26.76
CA PHE A 28 -15.28 9.90 26.63
C PHE A 28 -16.33 10.98 26.89
N LEU A 29 -15.97 12.26 26.72
CA LEU A 29 -16.88 13.39 26.83
C LEU A 29 -17.14 14.00 25.45
N ALA A 30 -18.38 13.87 24.95
CA ALA A 30 -18.76 14.36 23.64
C ALA A 30 -18.93 15.89 23.60
N THR A 31 -18.48 16.48 22.48
CA THR A 31 -18.70 17.89 22.14
C THR A 31 -19.10 18.00 20.66
N PRO A 32 -19.92 18.99 20.26
CA PRO A 32 -20.19 19.23 18.85
C PRO A 32 -18.92 19.63 18.10
N LEU A 33 -18.65 19.01 16.96
CA LEU A 33 -17.60 19.45 16.02
C LEU A 33 -18.19 20.43 14.99
N THR A 34 -19.36 20.11 14.46
CA THR A 34 -20.06 20.95 13.48
C THR A 34 -21.34 21.56 14.03
N ARG A 35 -21.85 22.59 13.34
CA ARG A 35 -23.12 23.23 13.69
C ARG A 35 -24.30 22.31 13.33
N PRO A 36 -25.42 22.39 14.07
CA PRO A 36 -26.66 21.74 13.66
C PRO A 36 -27.09 22.17 12.25
N GLY A 37 -27.62 21.24 11.46
CA GLY A 37 -28.18 21.55 10.13
C GLY A 37 -27.18 21.58 8.97
N GLU A 38 -25.90 21.29 9.20
CA GLU A 38 -24.89 21.29 8.12
C GLU A 38 -25.04 20.08 7.18
N PHE A 39 -25.54 18.96 7.69
CA PHE A 39 -25.86 17.77 6.90
C PHE A 39 -27.37 17.58 6.81
N THR A 40 -27.80 16.68 5.92
CA THR A 40 -29.21 16.24 5.87
C THR A 40 -29.48 15.17 6.93
N GLN A 41 -30.74 14.73 7.01
CA GLN A 41 -31.15 13.57 7.84
C GLN A 41 -30.48 12.25 7.40
N GLY A 42 -29.86 12.20 6.22
CA GLY A 42 -29.08 11.05 5.75
C GLY A 42 -27.60 11.09 6.16
N ILE A 43 -27.20 11.91 7.14
CA ILE A 43 -25.80 11.98 7.58
C ILE A 43 -25.33 10.60 8.08
N GLU A 44 -24.26 10.10 7.47
CA GLU A 44 -23.75 8.74 7.68
C GLU A 44 -22.26 8.66 7.32
N GLY A 45 -21.68 7.49 7.60
CA GLY A 45 -20.40 7.05 7.11
C GLY A 45 -19.27 8.04 7.34
N PRO A 46 -19.02 8.56 8.56
CA PRO A 46 -17.86 9.39 8.77
C PRO A 46 -16.59 8.57 8.47
N ALA A 47 -15.62 9.17 7.81
CA ALA A 47 -14.30 8.61 7.59
C ALA A 47 -13.25 9.72 7.75
N CYS A 48 -12.10 9.39 8.33
CA CYS A 48 -11.05 10.38 8.58
C CYS A 48 -9.82 10.10 7.70
N ASP A 49 -9.28 11.16 7.09
CA ASP A 49 -8.02 11.08 6.34
C ASP A 49 -6.79 11.24 7.26
N ARG A 50 -5.59 11.11 6.68
CA ARG A 50 -4.32 11.26 7.41
C ARG A 50 -4.12 12.66 8.02
N ALA A 51 -4.73 13.71 7.47
CA ALA A 51 -4.61 15.06 7.98
C ALA A 51 -5.59 15.35 9.12
N GLY A 52 -6.44 14.39 9.47
CA GLY A 52 -7.46 14.55 10.50
C GLY A 52 -8.76 15.18 9.99
N ASN A 53 -8.90 15.39 8.67
CA ASN A 53 -10.17 15.84 8.13
C ASN A 53 -11.18 14.71 8.16
N VAL A 54 -12.44 15.04 8.44
CA VAL A 54 -13.56 14.10 8.53
C VAL A 54 -14.44 14.29 7.31
N TYR A 55 -14.81 13.19 6.67
CA TYR A 55 -15.69 13.15 5.51
C TYR A 55 -16.95 12.41 5.89
N ALA A 56 -18.11 12.90 5.49
CA ALA A 56 -19.39 12.23 5.73
C ALA A 56 -20.34 12.50 4.56
N VAL A 57 -21.24 11.56 4.29
CA VAL A 57 -22.20 11.70 3.19
C VAL A 57 -23.30 12.71 3.53
N ASN A 58 -23.94 13.23 2.48
CA ASN A 58 -25.14 14.06 2.52
C ASN A 58 -24.95 15.43 3.20
N PHE A 59 -23.87 16.13 2.85
CA PHE A 59 -23.59 17.50 3.29
C PHE A 59 -24.47 18.52 2.56
N GLY A 60 -25.33 19.23 3.31
CA GLY A 60 -26.31 20.18 2.78
C GLY A 60 -27.42 19.58 1.91
N THR A 61 -27.10 18.65 1.02
CA THR A 61 -28.03 17.97 0.11
C THR A 61 -27.64 16.51 -0.07
N GLN A 62 -28.64 15.64 -0.25
CA GLN A 62 -28.45 14.21 -0.47
C GLN A 62 -27.65 13.92 -1.75
N GLY A 63 -26.81 12.89 -1.74
CA GLY A 63 -25.94 12.53 -2.87
C GLY A 63 -24.63 13.32 -2.91
N THR A 64 -24.23 13.94 -1.81
CA THR A 64 -22.95 14.66 -1.69
C THR A 64 -22.05 14.02 -0.63
N VAL A 65 -20.78 14.41 -0.61
CA VAL A 65 -19.87 14.13 0.51
C VAL A 65 -19.31 15.46 0.99
N GLY A 66 -19.39 15.73 2.29
CA GLY A 66 -18.78 16.88 2.94
C GLY A 66 -17.37 16.57 3.42
N LEU A 67 -16.56 17.61 3.57
CA LEU A 67 -15.28 17.61 4.27
C LEU A 67 -15.40 18.57 5.46
N VAL A 68 -14.99 18.10 6.63
CA VAL A 68 -14.93 18.85 7.89
C VAL A 68 -13.49 18.84 8.38
N THR A 69 -12.90 20.01 8.58
CA THR A 69 -11.54 20.12 9.15
C THR A 69 -11.54 19.77 10.64
N PRO A 70 -10.37 19.49 11.26
CA PRO A 70 -10.26 19.33 12.71
C PRO A 70 -10.79 20.51 13.53
N ALA A 71 -10.85 21.71 12.94
CA ALA A 71 -11.39 22.92 13.56
C ALA A 71 -12.93 23.04 13.41
N GLY A 72 -13.61 22.04 12.84
CA GLY A 72 -15.06 22.03 12.66
C GLY A 72 -15.56 22.84 11.46
N GLN A 73 -14.67 23.27 10.57
CA GLN A 73 -15.07 23.99 9.35
C GLN A 73 -15.51 22.97 8.29
N ALA A 74 -16.78 23.01 7.93
CA ALA A 74 -17.37 22.09 6.96
C ALA A 74 -17.60 22.73 5.59
N GLY A 75 -17.51 21.92 4.54
CA GLY A 75 -17.80 22.31 3.17
C GLY A 75 -18.05 21.10 2.25
N LEU A 76 -18.59 21.36 1.06
CA LEU A 76 -18.79 20.32 0.05
C LEU A 76 -17.43 19.83 -0.47
N TRP A 77 -17.24 18.51 -0.50
CA TRP A 77 -16.05 17.90 -1.07
C TRP A 77 -16.29 17.40 -2.50
N VAL A 78 -17.29 16.53 -2.67
CA VAL A 78 -17.71 15.97 -3.95
C VAL A 78 -19.23 15.80 -4.03
N THR A 79 -19.74 15.83 -5.26
CA THR A 79 -21.10 15.37 -5.58
C THR A 79 -21.00 14.00 -6.23
N LEU A 80 -21.79 13.03 -5.75
CA LEU A 80 -21.83 11.68 -6.30
C LEU A 80 -22.58 11.67 -7.65
N PRO A 81 -22.44 10.60 -8.46
CA PRO A 81 -23.19 10.45 -9.69
C PRO A 81 -24.69 10.63 -9.49
N GLN A 82 -25.39 11.15 -10.50
CA GLN A 82 -26.83 11.36 -10.42
C GLN A 82 -27.55 10.04 -10.12
N GLY A 83 -28.40 10.05 -9.08
CA GLY A 83 -29.15 8.88 -8.64
C GLY A 83 -28.43 8.02 -7.60
N SER A 84 -27.14 8.27 -7.32
CA SER A 84 -26.42 7.64 -6.22
C SER A 84 -26.79 8.27 -4.88
N THR A 85 -26.88 7.45 -3.85
CA THR A 85 -27.00 7.88 -2.46
C THR A 85 -25.95 7.14 -1.64
N GLY A 86 -24.90 7.85 -1.27
CA GLY A 86 -23.86 7.33 -0.39
C GLY A 86 -24.38 7.10 1.02
N ASN A 87 -23.87 6.06 1.67
CA ASN A 87 -24.14 5.73 3.07
C ASN A 87 -22.81 5.61 3.86
N GLY A 88 -22.14 4.46 3.87
CA GLY A 88 -20.84 4.28 4.51
C GLY A 88 -19.65 4.80 3.70
N LEU A 89 -18.62 5.34 4.36
CA LEU A 89 -17.34 5.72 3.77
C LEU A 89 -16.15 5.02 4.44
N ARG A 90 -15.12 4.71 3.65
CA ARG A 90 -13.81 4.23 4.15
C ARG A 90 -12.67 4.73 3.30
N PHE A 91 -11.54 5.07 3.92
CA PHE A 91 -10.29 5.27 3.19
C PHE A 91 -9.42 4.00 3.24
N ASP A 92 -8.79 3.67 2.12
CA ASP A 92 -7.69 2.70 2.11
C ASP A 92 -6.34 3.36 2.47
N ARG A 93 -5.28 2.56 2.49
CA ARG A 93 -3.92 3.01 2.81
C ARG A 93 -3.30 3.93 1.75
N ALA A 94 -3.82 3.91 0.52
CA ALA A 94 -3.39 4.79 -0.56
C ALA A 94 -4.16 6.12 -0.55
N GLY A 95 -5.24 6.22 0.22
CA GLY A 95 -6.11 7.38 0.35
C GLY A 95 -7.27 7.42 -0.63
N PHE A 96 -7.54 6.33 -1.36
CA PHE A 96 -8.81 6.22 -2.06
C PHE A 96 -9.95 6.14 -1.05
N CYS A 97 -11.00 6.91 -1.28
CA CYS A 97 -12.23 6.84 -0.50
C CYS A 97 -13.22 5.91 -1.19
N TYR A 98 -13.74 4.92 -0.48
CA TYR A 98 -14.79 4.02 -0.94
C TYR A 98 -16.12 4.42 -0.33
N VAL A 99 -17.18 4.40 -1.14
CA VAL A 99 -18.54 4.79 -0.74
C VAL A 99 -19.50 3.66 -1.03
N ALA A 100 -20.30 3.27 -0.04
CA ALA A 100 -21.43 2.37 -0.26
C ALA A 100 -22.60 3.17 -0.86
N ASP A 101 -22.96 2.90 -2.11
CA ASP A 101 -24.03 3.58 -2.82
C ASP A 101 -25.28 2.70 -2.84
N HIS A 102 -26.19 2.99 -1.90
CA HIS A 102 -27.27 2.08 -1.58
C HIS A 102 -28.38 2.06 -2.65
N THR A 103 -28.55 3.14 -3.43
CA THR A 103 -29.52 3.20 -4.54
C THR A 103 -28.94 2.67 -5.85
N GLY A 104 -27.63 2.80 -6.05
CA GLY A 104 -26.97 2.36 -7.28
C GLY A 104 -26.49 0.90 -7.28
N HIS A 105 -26.58 0.20 -6.14
CA HIS A 105 -26.01 -1.14 -5.95
C HIS A 105 -24.50 -1.18 -6.23
N ASN A 106 -23.79 -0.13 -5.81
CA ASN A 106 -22.37 0.07 -6.08
C ASN A 106 -21.55 0.17 -4.80
N ILE A 107 -20.28 -0.20 -4.92
CA ILE A 107 -19.21 0.43 -4.16
C ILE A 107 -18.54 1.43 -5.11
N LEU A 108 -18.62 2.71 -4.79
CA LEU A 108 -17.92 3.77 -5.53
C LEU A 108 -16.51 3.96 -4.96
N ARG A 109 -15.61 4.51 -5.76
CA ARG A 109 -14.26 4.93 -5.36
C ARG A 109 -14.01 6.36 -5.81
N ILE A 110 -13.51 7.17 -4.90
CA ILE A 110 -13.13 8.57 -5.11
C ILE A 110 -11.61 8.66 -5.03
N ASP A 111 -11.01 9.20 -6.09
CA ASP A 111 -9.57 9.47 -6.14
C ASP A 111 -9.22 10.69 -5.27
N PRO A 112 -8.25 10.59 -4.35
CA PRO A 112 -7.95 11.67 -3.41
C PRO A 112 -7.32 12.90 -4.07
N ALA A 113 -6.62 12.73 -5.20
CA ALA A 113 -5.90 13.81 -5.88
C ALA A 113 -6.83 14.58 -6.82
N THR A 114 -7.62 13.86 -7.61
CA THR A 114 -8.48 14.43 -8.66
C THR A 114 -9.92 14.61 -8.21
N ARG A 115 -10.33 13.94 -7.13
CA ARG A 115 -11.73 13.82 -6.67
C ARG A 115 -12.66 13.15 -7.68
N ALA A 116 -12.11 12.46 -8.66
CA ALA A 116 -12.90 11.72 -9.64
C ALA A 116 -13.63 10.55 -8.95
N VAL A 117 -14.94 10.45 -9.18
CA VAL A 117 -15.78 9.36 -8.69
C VAL A 117 -15.93 8.30 -9.79
N SER A 118 -15.68 7.04 -9.44
CA SER A 118 -15.79 5.88 -10.34
C SER A 118 -16.48 4.72 -9.65
N THR A 119 -17.14 3.84 -10.41
CA THR A 119 -17.67 2.59 -9.86
C THR A 119 -16.52 1.61 -9.67
N TYR A 120 -16.26 1.21 -8.42
CA TYR A 120 -15.24 0.21 -8.10
C TYR A 120 -15.79 -1.20 -8.22
N ALA A 121 -17.01 -1.40 -7.74
CA ALA A 121 -17.72 -2.66 -7.84
C ALA A 121 -19.21 -2.40 -8.03
N HIS A 122 -19.86 -3.25 -8.82
CA HIS A 122 -21.31 -3.25 -9.02
C HIS A 122 -21.82 -4.68 -8.91
N GLU A 123 -22.92 -4.87 -8.17
CA GLU A 123 -23.58 -6.16 -8.03
C GLU A 123 -25.10 -5.95 -7.93
N PRO A 124 -25.87 -6.27 -8.99
CA PRO A 124 -27.30 -5.99 -9.04
C PRO A 124 -28.13 -6.81 -8.03
N ARG A 125 -27.53 -7.84 -7.40
CA ARG A 125 -28.18 -8.60 -6.32
C ARG A 125 -28.05 -7.94 -4.95
N MET A 126 -27.21 -6.92 -4.79
CA MET A 126 -27.18 -6.14 -3.55
C MET A 126 -28.54 -5.48 -3.33
N SER A 127 -29.04 -5.47 -2.11
CA SER A 127 -30.29 -4.77 -1.77
C SER A 127 -30.03 -3.27 -1.62
N GLN A 128 -29.23 -2.88 -0.64
CA GLN A 128 -28.87 -1.52 -0.25
C GLN A 128 -27.49 -1.56 0.44
N PRO A 129 -26.36 -1.64 -0.29
CA PRO A 129 -25.04 -1.68 0.33
C PRO A 129 -24.89 -0.49 1.28
N ASN A 130 -24.53 -0.75 2.54
CA ASN A 130 -24.78 0.19 3.64
C ASN A 130 -23.49 0.69 4.32
N ASP A 131 -22.65 -0.20 4.85
CA ASP A 131 -21.35 0.15 5.45
C ASP A 131 -20.22 -0.74 4.90
N ILE A 132 -18.98 -0.28 5.05
CA ILE A 132 -17.77 -0.92 4.49
C ILE A 132 -16.73 -1.15 5.59
N ALA A 133 -16.15 -2.35 5.60
CA ALA A 133 -14.91 -2.66 6.29
C ALA A 133 -13.80 -3.00 5.29
N ILE A 134 -12.55 -2.71 5.65
CA ILE A 134 -11.37 -3.03 4.84
C ILE A 134 -10.47 -3.96 5.64
N GLY A 135 -10.19 -5.15 5.09
CA GLY A 135 -9.23 -6.09 5.64
C GLY A 135 -7.79 -5.60 5.56
N PRO A 136 -6.84 -6.19 6.32
CA PRO A 136 -5.42 -5.83 6.24
C PRO A 136 -4.80 -6.14 4.85
N ASP A 137 -5.43 -7.01 4.08
CA ASP A 137 -5.11 -7.39 2.70
C ASP A 137 -5.74 -6.48 1.63
N GLY A 138 -6.48 -5.44 2.04
CA GLY A 138 -7.16 -4.51 1.14
C GLY A 138 -8.48 -5.02 0.56
N ILE A 139 -8.95 -6.22 0.96
CA ILE A 139 -10.26 -6.72 0.58
C ILE A 139 -11.34 -5.90 1.30
N LEU A 140 -12.39 -5.53 0.57
CA LEU A 140 -13.55 -4.85 1.11
C LEU A 140 -14.63 -5.84 1.51
N TYR A 141 -15.31 -5.54 2.61
CA TYR A 141 -16.50 -6.25 3.08
C TYR A 141 -17.62 -5.24 3.22
N ALA A 142 -18.76 -5.49 2.60
CA ALA A 142 -19.92 -4.61 2.65
C ALA A 142 -21.11 -5.30 3.32
N SER A 143 -21.75 -4.61 4.25
CA SER A 143 -23.08 -4.98 4.73
C SER A 143 -24.15 -4.53 3.73
N ASP A 144 -25.23 -5.30 3.64
CA ASP A 144 -26.28 -5.10 2.65
C ASP A 144 -27.67 -5.45 3.23
N PRO A 145 -28.29 -4.53 3.99
CA PRO A 145 -29.62 -4.72 4.55
C PRO A 145 -30.71 -4.70 3.48
N ASP A 146 -31.72 -5.53 3.70
CA ASP A 146 -33.07 -5.35 3.17
C ASP A 146 -33.99 -4.92 4.32
N TRP A 147 -34.11 -3.60 4.51
CA TRP A 147 -34.94 -3.00 5.55
C TRP A 147 -36.42 -3.43 5.48
N LYS A 148 -36.95 -3.67 4.27
CA LYS A 148 -38.35 -4.05 4.10
C LYS A 148 -38.58 -5.50 4.51
N ALA A 149 -37.64 -6.40 4.18
CA ALA A 149 -37.72 -7.80 4.54
C ALA A 149 -37.22 -8.09 5.97
N GLY A 150 -36.50 -7.16 6.60
CA GLY A 150 -35.89 -7.38 7.91
C GLY A 150 -34.70 -8.36 7.86
N THR A 151 -34.07 -8.49 6.69
CA THR A 151 -32.96 -9.41 6.40
C THR A 151 -31.74 -8.64 5.93
N GLY A 152 -30.62 -9.33 5.70
CA GLY A 152 -29.41 -8.70 5.22
C GLY A 152 -28.38 -9.70 4.75
N ARG A 153 -27.38 -9.16 4.04
CA ARG A 153 -26.27 -9.93 3.48
C ARG A 153 -24.94 -9.31 3.84
N ILE A 154 -23.88 -10.06 3.56
CA ILE A 154 -22.50 -9.58 3.52
C ILE A 154 -21.92 -9.91 2.16
N TRP A 155 -21.25 -8.94 1.56
CA TRP A 155 -20.51 -9.09 0.32
C TRP A 155 -19.02 -8.96 0.56
N ARG A 156 -18.23 -9.77 -0.13
CA ARG A 156 -16.79 -9.60 -0.26
C ARG A 156 -16.49 -8.99 -1.61
N ILE A 157 -15.68 -7.94 -1.62
CA ILE A 157 -15.24 -7.22 -2.81
C ILE A 157 -13.71 -7.32 -2.87
N GLY A 158 -13.21 -8.04 -3.87
CA GLY A 158 -11.77 -8.21 -4.08
C GLY A 158 -11.08 -6.90 -4.43
N THR A 159 -9.75 -6.87 -4.32
CA THR A 159 -8.94 -5.71 -4.73
C THR A 159 -9.05 -5.40 -6.23
N ASP A 160 -9.56 -6.34 -7.02
CA ASP A 160 -9.91 -6.23 -8.43
C ASP A 160 -11.36 -5.77 -8.70
N GLY A 161 -12.11 -5.43 -7.64
CA GLY A 161 -13.53 -5.05 -7.73
C GLY A 161 -14.51 -6.23 -7.92
N ARG A 162 -14.02 -7.49 -7.96
CA ARG A 162 -14.93 -8.64 -8.07
C ARG A 162 -15.75 -8.84 -6.80
N VAL A 163 -17.05 -8.98 -6.98
CA VAL A 163 -18.01 -9.16 -5.89
C VAL A 163 -18.38 -10.63 -5.74
N SER A 164 -18.42 -11.11 -4.51
CA SER A 164 -18.92 -12.44 -4.14
C SER A 164 -19.80 -12.35 -2.90
N LEU A 165 -20.93 -13.07 -2.90
CA LEU A 165 -21.79 -13.18 -1.71
C LEU A 165 -21.05 -13.96 -0.64
N LEU A 166 -20.92 -13.38 0.55
CA LEU A 166 -20.16 -13.96 1.65
C LEU A 166 -21.08 -14.60 2.70
N ALA A 167 -22.23 -13.98 2.98
CA ALA A 167 -23.32 -14.57 3.78
C ALA A 167 -24.67 -13.99 3.35
N GLY A 168 -25.70 -14.84 3.29
CA GLY A 168 -27.05 -14.45 2.83
C GLY A 168 -28.16 -14.53 3.89
N ASP A 169 -27.94 -15.28 4.98
CA ASP A 169 -28.98 -15.61 5.97
C ASP A 169 -28.77 -14.82 7.28
N LEU A 170 -28.89 -13.49 7.20
CA LEU A 170 -28.75 -12.58 8.33
C LEU A 170 -30.00 -11.71 8.50
N GLY A 171 -30.14 -11.13 9.70
CA GLY A 171 -31.06 -10.02 9.98
C GLY A 171 -30.63 -8.74 9.26
N THR A 172 -31.22 -7.59 9.64
CA THR A 172 -30.96 -6.29 8.99
C THR A 172 -29.53 -5.83 9.24
N THR A 173 -28.58 -6.26 8.40
CA THR A 173 -27.15 -5.99 8.56
C THR A 173 -26.84 -4.50 8.43
N ASN A 174 -25.93 -3.99 9.24
CA ASN A 174 -25.60 -2.56 9.21
C ASN A 174 -24.11 -2.35 9.46
N GLY A 175 -23.67 -1.92 10.65
CA GLY A 175 -22.25 -1.76 10.93
C GLY A 175 -21.46 -3.04 10.65
N ILE A 176 -20.27 -2.89 10.06
CA ILE A 176 -19.37 -3.99 9.71
C ILE A 176 -17.92 -3.60 9.98
N GLU A 177 -17.11 -4.51 10.53
CA GLU A 177 -15.69 -4.25 10.83
C GLU A 177 -14.85 -5.53 10.82
N VAL A 178 -13.57 -5.41 10.47
CA VAL A 178 -12.57 -6.50 10.54
C VAL A 178 -11.66 -6.28 11.75
N SER A 179 -11.40 -7.35 12.52
CA SER A 179 -10.48 -7.30 13.66
C SER A 179 -9.05 -6.84 13.25
N PRO A 180 -8.25 -6.31 14.20
CA PRO A 180 -6.87 -5.89 13.93
C PRO A 180 -6.03 -6.95 13.22
N ASP A 181 -6.14 -8.21 13.64
CA ASP A 181 -5.41 -9.36 13.10
C ASP A 181 -5.98 -9.92 11.78
N GLY A 182 -7.09 -9.37 11.29
CA GLY A 182 -7.74 -9.82 10.05
C GLY A 182 -8.47 -11.16 10.13
N GLN A 183 -8.59 -11.76 11.32
CA GLN A 183 -9.17 -13.11 11.47
C GLN A 183 -10.66 -13.13 11.80
N THR A 184 -11.24 -12.00 12.21
CA THR A 184 -12.65 -11.90 12.61
C THR A 184 -13.36 -10.82 11.81
N LEU A 185 -14.52 -11.15 11.25
CA LEU A 185 -15.47 -10.18 10.70
C LEU A 185 -16.62 -9.99 11.70
N TYR A 186 -16.86 -8.75 12.08
CA TYR A 186 -18.00 -8.35 12.91
C TYR A 186 -19.07 -7.72 12.03
N VAL A 187 -20.32 -8.07 12.29
CA VAL A 187 -21.49 -7.41 11.68
C VAL A 187 -22.58 -7.29 12.72
N ASN A 188 -23.28 -6.16 12.76
CA ASN A 188 -24.45 -6.02 13.60
C ASN A 188 -25.73 -6.10 12.77
N GLU A 189 -26.81 -6.48 13.44
CA GLU A 189 -28.17 -6.53 12.90
C GLU A 189 -29.00 -5.47 13.63
N SER A 190 -29.31 -4.35 12.96
CA SER A 190 -29.92 -3.16 13.57
C SER A 190 -31.24 -3.46 14.28
N VAL A 191 -32.14 -4.18 13.61
CA VAL A 191 -33.50 -4.46 14.12
C VAL A 191 -33.48 -5.57 15.16
N GLN A 192 -32.65 -6.59 14.93
CA GLN A 192 -32.53 -7.75 15.81
C GLN A 192 -31.70 -7.46 17.07
N ARG A 193 -30.96 -6.33 17.08
CA ARG A 193 -30.09 -5.89 18.19
C ARG A 193 -29.03 -6.92 18.56
N LYS A 194 -28.48 -7.58 17.55
CA LYS A 194 -27.44 -8.60 17.70
C LYS A 194 -26.15 -8.18 17.00
N LEU A 195 -25.03 -8.42 17.67
CA LEU A 195 -23.68 -8.29 17.13
C LEU A 195 -23.11 -9.68 16.94
N TRP A 196 -22.81 -10.03 15.70
CA TRP A 196 -22.23 -11.31 15.32
C TRP A 196 -20.74 -11.16 15.04
N ALA A 197 -19.99 -12.20 15.39
CA ALA A 197 -18.61 -12.37 14.96
C ALA A 197 -18.50 -13.66 14.13
N PHE A 198 -17.69 -13.61 13.08
CA PHE A 198 -17.39 -14.73 12.20
C PHE A 198 -15.89 -14.88 12.09
N ARG A 199 -15.40 -16.11 12.05
CA ARG A 199 -14.03 -16.37 11.63
C ARG A 199 -13.92 -16.13 10.13
N LEU A 200 -12.98 -15.28 9.73
CA LEU A 200 -12.57 -15.11 8.35
C LEU A 200 -11.55 -16.22 8.01
N GLY A 201 -11.91 -17.10 7.09
CA GLY A 201 -10.96 -18.07 6.54
C GLY A 201 -9.79 -17.39 5.82
N LYS A 202 -8.60 -18.01 5.82
CA LYS A 202 -7.45 -17.48 5.06
C LYS A 202 -7.79 -17.50 3.56
N VAL A 203 -7.95 -16.34 2.94
CA VAL A 203 -8.30 -16.23 1.52
C VAL A 203 -7.03 -16.33 0.67
N PHE A 204 -6.73 -17.53 0.17
CA PHE A 204 -5.56 -17.74 -0.69
C PHE A 204 -5.88 -18.01 -2.17
N ARG A 205 -7.14 -17.91 -2.61
CA ARG A 205 -7.49 -18.15 -4.03
C ARG A 205 -8.61 -17.25 -4.52
N VAL A 206 -8.40 -16.64 -5.68
CA VAL A 206 -9.49 -16.21 -6.57
C VAL A 206 -10.22 -17.49 -7.00
N GLY A 207 -11.49 -17.63 -6.60
CA GLY A 207 -12.35 -18.77 -6.95
C GLY A 207 -12.57 -19.82 -5.86
N ALA A 208 -12.01 -19.66 -4.66
CA ALA A 208 -12.51 -20.38 -3.49
C ALA A 208 -13.51 -19.48 -2.75
N ASP A 209 -14.69 -20.02 -2.45
CA ASP A 209 -15.67 -19.35 -1.59
C ASP A 209 -14.95 -18.96 -0.29
N SER A 210 -14.75 -17.66 -0.06
CA SER A 210 -14.35 -17.17 1.25
C SER A 210 -15.45 -17.61 2.20
N THR A 211 -15.24 -18.64 3.02
CA THR A 211 -16.27 -19.08 3.94
C THR A 211 -16.14 -18.29 5.22
N LEU A 212 -17.22 -17.60 5.60
CA LEU A 212 -17.40 -17.24 7.00
C LEU A 212 -17.69 -18.53 7.75
N SER A 213 -16.91 -18.80 8.80
CA SER A 213 -17.16 -19.90 9.72
C SER A 213 -17.39 -19.37 11.13
N ASP A 214 -17.77 -20.26 12.05
CA ASP A 214 -17.83 -19.98 13.48
C ASP A 214 -18.69 -18.75 13.83
N LYS A 215 -19.86 -18.61 13.19
CA LYS A 215 -20.84 -17.57 13.53
C LYS A 215 -21.17 -17.66 15.02
N ARG A 216 -20.80 -16.65 15.79
CA ARG A 216 -21.06 -16.56 17.23
C ARG A 216 -21.72 -15.24 17.59
N LEU A 217 -22.71 -15.29 18.48
CA LEU A 217 -23.30 -14.09 19.05
C LEU A 217 -22.29 -13.50 20.02
N LEU A 218 -21.83 -12.27 19.73
CA LEU A 218 -20.90 -11.56 20.60
C LEU A 218 -21.66 -10.71 21.63
N LYS A 219 -22.74 -10.04 21.20
CA LYS A 219 -23.56 -9.21 22.09
C LYS A 219 -25.00 -9.09 21.59
N GLU A 220 -25.93 -8.97 22.53
CA GLU A 220 -27.33 -8.61 22.29
C GLU A 220 -27.77 -7.56 23.31
N PHE A 221 -28.62 -6.61 22.90
CA PHE A 221 -29.24 -5.63 23.80
C PHE A 221 -30.77 -5.75 23.76
N PRO A 222 -31.44 -5.56 24.91
CA PRO A 222 -32.90 -5.67 24.98
C PRO A 222 -33.61 -4.46 24.34
N ASP A 223 -32.91 -3.36 24.15
CA ASP A 223 -33.42 -2.04 23.77
C ASP A 223 -32.58 -1.41 22.64
N HIS A 224 -33.19 -0.54 21.84
CA HIS A 224 -32.58 0.30 20.78
C HIS A 224 -31.75 -0.42 19.71
N GLY A 225 -31.69 0.17 18.51
CA GLY A 225 -30.97 -0.45 17.39
C GLY A 225 -29.45 -0.25 17.47
N PHE A 226 -28.74 -0.96 16.62
CA PHE A 226 -27.36 -0.66 16.26
C PHE A 226 -27.31 0.01 14.89
N ASP A 227 -26.20 0.70 14.61
CA ASP A 227 -25.94 1.29 13.30
C ASP A 227 -24.45 1.10 12.98
N GLY A 228 -23.65 2.11 12.64
CA GLY A 228 -22.22 1.98 12.37
C GLY A 228 -21.33 1.51 13.54
N MET A 229 -20.19 0.89 13.20
CA MET A 229 -19.18 0.46 14.17
C MET A 229 -17.75 0.49 13.66
N ARG A 230 -16.77 0.63 14.57
CA ARG A 230 -15.33 0.57 14.26
C ARG A 230 -14.55 -0.05 15.42
N CYS A 231 -13.30 -0.46 15.18
CA CYS A 231 -12.41 -0.98 16.22
C CYS A 231 -11.22 -0.07 16.52
N ASP A 232 -10.76 -0.12 17.77
CA ASP A 232 -9.45 0.40 18.17
C ASP A 232 -8.33 -0.64 17.92
N VAL A 233 -7.08 -0.24 18.15
CA VAL A 233 -5.90 -1.07 17.93
C VAL A 233 -5.82 -2.32 18.81
N ASP A 234 -6.55 -2.36 19.93
CA ASP A 234 -6.59 -3.53 20.81
C ASP A 234 -7.77 -4.47 20.46
N GLY A 235 -8.57 -4.10 19.47
CA GLY A 235 -9.74 -4.85 19.02
C GLY A 235 -11.01 -4.54 19.80
N ASN A 236 -11.04 -3.51 20.66
CA ASN A 236 -12.29 -3.08 21.26
C ASN A 236 -13.20 -2.49 20.17
N LEU A 237 -14.48 -2.84 20.21
CA LEU A 237 -15.47 -2.37 19.25
C LEU A 237 -16.22 -1.17 19.82
N TYR A 238 -16.33 -0.12 19.02
CA TYR A 238 -17.19 1.04 19.27
C TYR A 238 -18.38 0.93 18.34
N LEU A 239 -19.59 0.91 18.91
CA LEU A 239 -20.83 0.73 18.16
C LEU A 239 -21.81 1.86 18.52
N THR A 240 -22.43 2.48 17.53
CA THR A 240 -23.54 3.41 17.77
C THR A 240 -24.78 2.64 18.23
N ARG A 241 -25.45 3.20 19.24
CA ARG A 241 -26.76 2.73 19.72
C ARG A 241 -27.85 3.69 19.28
N HIS A 242 -28.33 3.46 18.06
CA HIS A 242 -29.32 4.30 17.40
C HIS A 242 -30.64 4.34 18.19
N GLY A 243 -31.08 5.55 18.55
CA GLY A 243 -32.25 5.80 19.38
C GLY A 243 -31.95 5.86 20.88
N LYS A 244 -30.82 5.34 21.35
CA LYS A 244 -30.37 5.50 22.74
C LYS A 244 -29.55 6.78 22.94
N GLY A 245 -28.89 7.25 21.89
CA GLY A 245 -28.02 8.43 21.95
C GLY A 245 -26.64 8.17 22.52
N THR A 246 -26.12 6.95 22.35
CA THR A 246 -24.82 6.56 22.88
C THR A 246 -23.95 5.83 21.86
N VAL A 247 -22.64 5.85 22.08
CA VAL A 247 -21.68 4.89 21.53
C VAL A 247 -21.27 3.95 22.64
N VAL A 248 -21.40 2.64 22.44
CA VAL A 248 -20.92 1.64 23.39
C VAL A 248 -19.54 1.12 22.97
N LYS A 249 -18.60 1.09 23.92
CA LYS A 249 -17.29 0.44 23.77
C LYS A 249 -17.37 -0.97 24.35
N LEU A 250 -17.10 -1.97 23.53
CA LEU A 250 -17.09 -3.39 23.92
C LEU A 250 -15.66 -3.95 23.83
N SER A 251 -15.31 -4.87 24.72
CA SER A 251 -14.10 -5.71 24.56
C SER A 251 -14.24 -6.66 23.36
N PRO A 252 -13.14 -7.27 22.86
CA PRO A 252 -13.21 -8.33 21.87
C PRO A 252 -14.11 -9.52 22.26
N GLU A 253 -14.30 -9.73 23.57
CA GLU A 253 -15.15 -10.75 24.18
C GLU A 253 -16.62 -10.31 24.32
N GLY A 254 -16.93 -9.01 24.14
CA GLY A 254 -18.30 -8.48 24.17
C GLY A 254 -18.71 -7.85 25.51
N ASP A 255 -17.77 -7.66 26.44
CA ASP A 255 -18.01 -6.97 27.70
C ASP A 255 -18.16 -5.47 27.47
N ILE A 256 -19.10 -4.84 28.17
CA ILE A 256 -19.29 -3.38 28.06
C ILE A 256 -18.19 -2.70 28.88
N LEU A 257 -17.31 -1.98 28.20
CA LEU A 257 -16.22 -1.24 28.80
C LEU A 257 -16.63 0.20 29.11
N GLN A 258 -17.38 0.84 28.21
CA GLN A 258 -17.90 2.21 28.35
C GLN A 258 -19.21 2.37 27.57
N GLU A 259 -20.03 3.34 27.97
CA GLU A 259 -21.20 3.80 27.20
C GLU A 259 -21.19 5.34 27.22
N ILE A 260 -21.00 5.94 26.04
CA ILE A 260 -20.66 7.36 25.85
C ILE A 260 -21.87 8.10 25.30
N ASP A 261 -22.39 9.12 26.01
CA ASP A 261 -23.43 10.01 25.50
C ASP A 261 -22.89 10.89 24.36
N VAL A 262 -23.63 10.96 23.26
CA VAL A 262 -23.23 11.69 22.04
C VAL A 262 -24.15 12.88 21.73
N LEU A 263 -24.82 13.41 22.77
CA LEU A 263 -25.60 14.65 22.78
C LEU A 263 -26.89 14.64 21.94
N GLY A 264 -27.19 13.56 21.24
CA GLY A 264 -28.38 13.41 20.41
C GLY A 264 -28.79 11.96 20.30
N ALA A 265 -30.10 11.71 20.13
CA ALA A 265 -30.69 10.38 20.29
C ALA A 265 -30.30 9.39 19.17
N TYR A 266 -29.86 9.88 18.01
CA TYR A 266 -29.71 9.07 16.80
C TYR A 266 -28.29 9.16 16.23
N PRO A 267 -27.27 8.63 16.94
CA PRO A 267 -25.96 8.44 16.33
C PRO A 267 -26.06 7.37 15.26
N SER A 268 -25.57 7.67 14.06
CA SER A 268 -25.67 6.79 12.90
C SER A 268 -24.38 6.01 12.72
N ASN A 269 -23.20 6.65 12.69
CA ASN A 269 -21.94 5.95 12.48
C ASN A 269 -20.76 6.70 13.12
N LEU A 270 -19.56 6.10 13.11
CA LEU A 270 -18.38 6.68 13.73
C LEU A 270 -17.06 6.35 13.01
N CYS A 271 -16.06 7.20 13.20
CA CYS A 271 -14.70 6.92 12.80
C CYS A 271 -13.68 7.48 13.79
N PHE A 272 -12.45 6.96 13.70
CA PHE A 272 -11.32 7.45 14.45
C PHE A 272 -10.44 8.34 13.59
N GLY A 273 -9.83 9.34 14.22
CA GLY A 273 -8.89 10.24 13.58
C GLY A 273 -8.25 11.21 14.57
N GLY A 274 -7.97 12.42 14.08
CA GLY A 274 -7.14 13.38 14.80
C GLY A 274 -5.64 13.05 14.72
N PRO A 275 -4.77 13.92 15.26
CA PRO A 275 -3.32 13.83 15.08
C PRO A 275 -2.71 12.54 15.63
N ASP A 276 -3.34 11.92 16.63
CA ASP A 276 -2.87 10.72 17.31
C ASP A 276 -3.85 9.54 17.21
N GLY A 277 -4.88 9.65 16.36
CA GLY A 277 -5.87 8.60 16.15
C GLY A 277 -6.85 8.38 17.29
N ARG A 278 -6.78 9.18 18.36
CA ARG A 278 -7.59 9.04 19.59
C ARG A 278 -8.79 9.97 19.64
N THR A 279 -9.16 10.62 18.53
CA THR A 279 -10.44 11.33 18.43
C THR A 279 -11.44 10.44 17.72
N VAL A 280 -12.59 10.21 18.34
CA VAL A 280 -13.75 9.59 17.70
C VAL A 280 -14.66 10.69 17.19
N TYR A 281 -15.07 10.60 15.93
CA TYR A 281 -16.09 11.43 15.32
C TYR A 281 -17.34 10.61 15.08
N VAL A 282 -18.52 11.15 15.41
CA VAL A 282 -19.80 10.45 15.31
C VAL A 282 -20.76 11.31 14.50
N THR A 283 -21.40 10.73 13.50
CA THR A 283 -22.51 11.37 12.78
C THR A 283 -23.78 11.26 13.62
N GLU A 284 -24.43 12.39 13.89
CA GLU A 284 -25.58 12.50 14.78
C GLU A 284 -26.76 13.09 14.00
N VAL A 285 -27.82 12.28 13.83
CA VAL A 285 -28.91 12.56 12.89
C VAL A 285 -29.92 13.58 13.43
N ALA A 286 -30.19 13.62 14.74
CA ALA A 286 -31.23 14.49 15.29
C ALA A 286 -30.91 15.97 15.08
N GLN A 287 -29.64 16.37 15.17
CA GLN A 287 -29.18 17.72 14.86
C GLN A 287 -28.47 17.82 13.51
N THR A 288 -28.36 16.71 12.77
CA THR A 288 -27.64 16.60 11.48
C THR A 288 -26.24 17.21 11.50
N ARG A 289 -25.45 16.78 12.48
CA ARG A 289 -24.10 17.30 12.77
C ARG A 289 -23.13 16.17 13.06
N ILE A 290 -21.86 16.52 13.17
CA ILE A 290 -20.80 15.64 13.68
C ILE A 290 -20.49 16.07 15.12
N VAL A 291 -20.40 15.09 16.01
CA VAL A 291 -19.87 15.25 17.38
C VAL A 291 -18.53 14.54 17.49
N GLN A 292 -17.74 14.91 18.49
CA GLN A 292 -16.42 14.32 18.75
C GLN A 292 -16.16 14.08 20.23
N PHE A 293 -15.33 13.09 20.55
CA PHE A 293 -14.78 12.86 21.89
C PHE A 293 -13.40 12.19 21.80
N ARG A 294 -12.66 12.25 22.90
CA ARG A 294 -11.33 11.63 23.03
C ARG A 294 -11.42 10.26 23.68
N VAL A 295 -10.52 9.35 23.29
CA VAL A 295 -10.45 7.98 23.81
C VAL A 295 -9.04 7.62 24.26
N ASP A 296 -8.94 6.54 25.02
CA ASP A 296 -7.69 6.00 25.56
C ASP A 296 -6.80 5.33 24.51
N ARG A 297 -7.39 4.73 23.46
CA ARG A 297 -6.68 3.95 22.43
C ARG A 297 -6.99 4.45 21.02
N PRO A 298 -6.00 4.53 20.13
CA PRO A 298 -6.24 5.00 18.77
C PRO A 298 -7.07 4.01 17.96
N GLY A 299 -7.74 4.49 16.92
CA GLY A 299 -8.46 3.64 15.98
C GLY A 299 -7.54 2.77 15.13
N LEU A 300 -8.02 1.57 14.78
CA LEU A 300 -7.28 0.64 13.91
C LEU A 300 -6.95 1.25 12.55
N SER A 301 -7.90 1.99 11.94
CA SER A 301 -7.68 2.62 10.64
C SER A 301 -6.50 3.61 10.70
N TRP A 302 -6.42 4.42 11.75
CA TRP A 302 -5.31 5.35 11.96
C TRP A 302 -3.98 4.60 12.11
N GLN A 303 -3.92 3.52 12.89
CA GLN A 303 -2.70 2.72 13.01
C GLN A 303 -2.27 2.13 11.67
N ARG A 304 -3.20 1.59 10.87
CA ARG A 304 -2.89 1.07 9.54
C ARG A 304 -2.39 2.15 8.59
N TRP A 305 -2.86 3.38 8.75
CA TRP A 305 -2.31 4.54 8.06
C TRP A 305 -0.90 4.89 8.55
N GLN A 306 -0.61 4.75 9.84
CA GLN A 306 0.74 4.95 10.38
C GLN A 306 1.69 3.83 10.01
N GLU A 307 1.25 2.58 9.98
CA GLU A 307 2.01 1.45 9.43
C GLU A 307 2.36 1.78 7.98
N SER A 308 1.37 2.21 7.19
CA SER A 308 1.64 2.66 5.82
C SER A 308 2.55 3.89 5.77
N ALA A 309 2.55 4.81 6.73
CA ALA A 309 3.47 5.97 6.75
C ALA A 309 4.88 5.61 7.24
N SER A 310 4.99 4.68 8.19
CA SER A 310 6.23 4.04 8.62
C SER A 310 6.79 3.09 7.56
N ASP A 311 5.95 2.68 6.62
CA ASP A 311 6.31 1.94 5.41
C ASP A 311 6.60 2.89 4.22
N VAL A 312 5.98 4.08 4.15
CA VAL A 312 5.97 5.00 2.97
C VAL A 312 6.79 6.28 3.15
N GLU A 313 7.36 6.57 4.31
CA GLU A 313 8.47 7.50 4.40
C GLU A 313 9.63 6.85 5.14
N ALA A 314 10.55 6.25 4.39
CA ALA A 314 11.87 6.00 4.95
C ALA A 314 12.39 7.33 5.50
N SER A 315 12.58 7.40 6.81
CA SER A 315 13.09 8.58 7.52
C SER A 315 14.60 8.70 7.34
N ILE A 316 15.10 8.45 6.12
CA ILE A 316 16.49 8.73 5.80
C ILE A 316 16.64 10.25 5.81
N PRO A 317 17.54 10.81 6.65
CA PRO A 317 17.75 12.26 6.73
C PRO A 317 18.21 12.82 5.38
N PRO A 318 18.28 14.14 5.18
CA PRO A 318 18.91 14.75 4.00
C PRO A 318 20.37 14.32 3.79
N GLY A 319 20.91 14.54 2.59
CA GLY A 319 22.32 14.28 2.25
C GLY A 319 22.52 13.18 1.20
N GLU A 320 23.76 12.71 1.06
CA GLU A 320 24.13 11.77 0.00
C GLU A 320 23.73 10.34 0.32
N VAL A 321 23.18 9.66 -0.70
CA VAL A 321 22.69 8.29 -0.64
C VAL A 321 23.09 7.58 -1.93
N ASP A 322 23.64 6.38 -1.78
CA ASP A 322 24.04 5.53 -2.89
C ASP A 322 22.80 4.93 -3.56
N LEU A 323 22.69 5.11 -4.87
CA LEU A 323 21.60 4.60 -5.69
C LEU A 323 22.04 3.34 -6.43
N VAL A 324 21.36 2.26 -6.09
CA VAL A 324 21.42 0.96 -6.77
C VAL A 324 20.26 0.86 -7.74
N ILE A 325 20.54 0.49 -8.98
CA ILE A 325 19.56 0.33 -10.04
C ILE A 325 19.48 -1.15 -10.37
N LEU A 326 18.30 -1.77 -10.32
CA LEU A 326 18.07 -3.16 -10.71
C LEU A 326 17.16 -3.22 -11.92
N ALA A 327 17.58 -3.93 -12.97
CA ALA A 327 16.75 -4.22 -14.13
C ALA A 327 16.96 -5.63 -14.67
N GLY A 328 16.02 -6.09 -15.51
CA GLY A 328 16.09 -7.39 -16.16
C GLY A 328 14.74 -8.07 -16.28
N GLN A 329 14.74 -9.40 -16.31
CA GLN A 329 13.54 -10.20 -16.55
C GLN A 329 12.96 -10.87 -15.29
N SER A 330 12.22 -11.98 -15.41
CA SER A 330 11.52 -12.66 -14.31
C SER A 330 12.40 -12.98 -13.09
N ASN A 331 13.69 -13.27 -13.27
CA ASN A 331 14.63 -13.45 -12.15
C ASN A 331 15.10 -12.12 -11.51
N ALA A 332 15.10 -10.99 -12.24
CA ALA A 332 15.23 -9.66 -11.65
C ALA A 332 13.96 -9.26 -10.90
N VAL A 333 12.78 -9.59 -11.45
CA VAL A 333 11.49 -9.39 -10.78
C VAL A 333 11.45 -10.19 -9.48
N GLY A 334 11.95 -11.43 -9.49
CA GLY A 334 11.79 -12.35 -8.37
C GLY A 334 10.50 -13.16 -8.48
N PHE A 335 10.14 -13.56 -9.70
CA PHE A 335 8.82 -14.10 -10.03
C PHE A 335 8.38 -15.24 -9.09
N ASP A 336 9.24 -16.21 -8.81
CA ASP A 336 8.94 -17.34 -7.91
C ASP A 336 9.62 -17.23 -6.53
N ALA A 337 10.29 -16.11 -6.24
CA ALA A 337 10.86 -15.87 -4.92
C ALA A 337 9.75 -15.49 -3.93
N ASN A 338 9.30 -16.48 -3.16
CA ASN A 338 8.13 -16.35 -2.28
C ASN A 338 8.38 -15.36 -1.13
N ALA A 339 7.60 -14.27 -1.10
CA ALA A 339 7.67 -13.28 -0.02
C ALA A 339 7.50 -13.87 1.39
N ALA A 340 6.75 -14.97 1.54
CA ALA A 340 6.56 -15.64 2.83
C ALA A 340 7.82 -16.33 3.36
N GLU A 341 8.78 -16.63 2.48
CA GLU A 341 10.05 -17.26 2.83
C GLU A 341 11.13 -16.23 3.17
N LEU A 342 10.85 -14.94 3.00
CA LEU A 342 11.80 -13.89 3.32
C LEU A 342 11.88 -13.68 4.83
N PRO A 343 13.05 -13.90 5.47
CA PRO A 343 13.22 -13.59 6.88
C PRO A 343 13.12 -12.08 7.13
N SER A 344 12.60 -11.66 8.28
CA SER A 344 12.64 -10.25 8.68
C SER A 344 14.08 -9.78 8.89
N ASP A 345 14.40 -8.56 8.49
CA ASP A 345 15.70 -7.92 8.72
C ASP A 345 15.50 -6.45 9.10
N PRO A 346 16.02 -5.98 10.24
CA PRO A 346 15.87 -4.59 10.67
C PRO A 346 16.52 -3.58 9.71
N ASN A 347 17.48 -4.01 8.88
CA ASN A 347 18.12 -3.13 7.91
C ASN A 347 17.20 -2.78 6.73
N ASP A 348 16.15 -3.55 6.46
CA ASP A 348 15.20 -3.26 5.40
C ASP A 348 14.62 -1.84 5.52
N ARG A 349 14.31 -1.43 6.76
CA ARG A 349 13.78 -0.10 7.09
C ARG A 349 14.76 1.05 6.87
N LYS A 350 16.05 0.75 6.69
CA LYS A 350 17.11 1.75 6.49
C LYS A 350 17.42 2.00 5.02
N VAL A 351 16.80 1.25 4.11
CA VAL A 351 17.09 1.29 2.67
C VAL A 351 15.88 1.88 1.95
N LEU A 352 16.09 2.98 1.22
CA LEU A 352 15.07 3.57 0.36
C LEU A 352 14.76 2.63 -0.79
N PHE A 353 13.49 2.48 -1.14
CA PHE A 353 13.08 1.59 -2.22
C PHE A 353 12.02 2.20 -3.12
N TRP A 354 12.26 2.08 -4.43
CA TRP A 354 11.38 2.50 -5.50
C TRP A 354 11.31 1.36 -6.50
N TRP A 355 10.11 0.99 -6.96
CA TRP A 355 9.99 -0.12 -7.88
C TRP A 355 8.88 0.08 -8.89
N ARG A 356 9.09 -0.58 -10.03
CA ARG A 356 8.09 -0.91 -11.02
C ARG A 356 8.42 -2.30 -11.57
N THR A 357 7.51 -3.24 -11.39
CA THR A 357 7.68 -4.60 -11.88
C THR A 357 6.39 -5.10 -12.50
N GLY A 358 6.50 -6.01 -13.46
CA GLY A 358 5.33 -6.56 -14.13
C GLY A 358 5.65 -7.06 -15.52
N ASP A 359 4.81 -6.70 -16.47
CA ASP A 359 4.97 -7.07 -17.88
C ASP A 359 5.63 -5.95 -18.68
N PRO A 360 6.25 -6.28 -19.82
CA PRO A 360 6.86 -5.29 -20.70
C PRO A 360 5.84 -4.20 -21.10
N PRO A 361 6.18 -2.90 -20.99
CA PRO A 361 5.26 -1.82 -21.33
C PRO A 361 4.85 -1.82 -22.81
N PRO A 362 3.65 -1.29 -23.18
CA PRO A 362 2.68 -0.58 -22.34
C PRO A 362 1.70 -1.54 -21.65
N ASP A 363 1.99 -1.89 -20.40
CA ASP A 363 1.06 -2.60 -19.52
C ASP A 363 0.51 -1.62 -18.47
N ILE A 364 -0.77 -1.76 -18.15
CA ILE A 364 -1.50 -0.99 -17.12
C ILE A 364 -1.53 -1.73 -15.78
N HIS A 365 -0.92 -2.92 -15.69
CA HIS A 365 -1.03 -3.83 -14.55
C HIS A 365 0.26 -4.05 -13.74
N ASP A 366 1.28 -3.25 -14.01
CA ASP A 366 2.51 -3.21 -13.22
C ASP A 366 2.22 -2.98 -11.72
N THR A 367 3.01 -3.60 -10.85
CA THR A 367 3.14 -3.16 -9.47
C THR A 367 4.15 -2.04 -9.42
N THR A 368 3.75 -0.94 -8.82
CA THR A 368 4.60 0.23 -8.69
C THR A 368 4.68 0.65 -7.24
N SER A 369 5.71 1.43 -6.91
CA SER A 369 5.75 2.17 -5.65
C SER A 369 4.77 3.35 -5.62
N GLY A 370 3.94 3.54 -6.65
CA GLY A 370 2.99 4.67 -6.73
C GLY A 370 3.66 6.03 -6.92
N GLY A 371 4.93 6.06 -7.35
CA GLY A 371 5.68 7.31 -7.49
C GLY A 371 6.17 7.88 -6.15
N VAL A 372 6.20 7.06 -5.10
CA VAL A 372 6.73 7.43 -3.78
C VAL A 372 7.87 6.51 -3.37
N TRP A 373 8.74 7.02 -2.50
CA TRP A 373 9.80 6.25 -1.87
C TRP A 373 9.25 5.44 -0.72
N THR A 374 9.68 4.19 -0.59
CA THR A 374 9.37 3.34 0.54
C THR A 374 10.63 2.84 1.23
N THR A 375 10.51 1.90 2.16
CA THR A 375 11.60 1.05 2.62
C THR A 375 11.67 -0.26 1.83
N LEU A 376 12.86 -0.87 1.77
CA LEU A 376 13.08 -2.18 1.17
C LEU A 376 12.09 -3.21 1.73
N ARG A 377 11.44 -3.95 0.85
CA ARG A 377 10.38 -4.91 1.19
C ARG A 377 10.09 -5.84 0.01
N PRO A 378 9.47 -7.01 0.25
CA PRO A 378 8.78 -7.74 -0.81
C PRO A 378 7.76 -6.84 -1.50
N GLN A 379 7.66 -6.97 -2.82
CA GLN A 379 6.68 -6.23 -3.61
C GLN A 379 5.38 -7.05 -3.70
N PRO A 380 4.21 -6.41 -3.56
CA PRO A 380 2.93 -7.10 -3.58
C PRO A 380 2.61 -7.65 -4.98
N VAL A 381 1.64 -8.57 -5.06
CA VAL A 381 1.12 -9.04 -6.36
C VAL A 381 0.39 -7.91 -7.07
N GLY A 382 0.72 -7.72 -8.35
CA GLY A 382 0.04 -6.77 -9.23
C GLY A 382 -1.10 -7.40 -10.01
N HIS A 383 -1.92 -6.58 -10.63
CA HIS A 383 -3.12 -7.01 -11.35
C HIS A 383 -2.82 -7.58 -12.75
N ALA A 384 -1.74 -8.34 -12.94
CA ALA A 384 -1.36 -8.84 -14.26
C ALA A 384 -2.50 -9.65 -14.90
N HIS A 385 -3.07 -9.14 -15.99
CA HIS A 385 -4.05 -9.90 -16.77
C HIS A 385 -3.32 -10.93 -17.62
N GLN A 386 -3.77 -12.19 -17.59
CA GLN A 386 -3.32 -13.15 -18.60
C GLN A 386 -3.83 -12.71 -19.99
N PRO A 387 -2.96 -12.47 -20.98
CA PRO A 387 -3.42 -12.13 -22.32
C PRO A 387 -4.11 -13.32 -22.99
N LYS A 388 -4.91 -13.02 -24.02
CA LYS A 388 -5.72 -14.00 -24.77
C LYS A 388 -4.90 -15.06 -25.53
N ASP A 389 -3.58 -14.90 -25.68
CA ASP A 389 -2.68 -15.86 -26.32
C ASP A 389 -1.44 -16.18 -25.45
N PRO A 390 -1.45 -17.29 -24.70
CA PRO A 390 -0.38 -17.66 -23.76
C PRO A 390 0.82 -18.34 -24.43
N LYS A 391 0.87 -18.50 -25.76
CA LYS A 391 1.73 -19.54 -26.36
C LYS A 391 3.23 -19.30 -26.37
N ASN A 392 3.79 -18.12 -26.03
CA ASN A 392 5.23 -17.88 -26.23
C ASN A 392 5.94 -16.92 -25.25
N ARG A 393 5.28 -16.44 -24.19
CA ARG A 393 5.90 -15.46 -23.28
C ARG A 393 5.37 -15.64 -21.86
N GLN A 394 6.27 -15.61 -20.89
CA GLN A 394 5.91 -15.58 -19.48
C GLN A 394 5.44 -14.18 -19.11
N TYR A 395 4.25 -14.10 -18.52
CA TYR A 395 3.63 -12.86 -18.08
C TYR A 395 3.40 -12.89 -16.55
N GLY A 396 3.44 -11.72 -15.93
CA GLY A 396 3.05 -11.49 -14.54
C GLY A 396 4.15 -10.99 -13.62
N ASN A 397 3.72 -10.43 -12.49
CA ASN A 397 4.58 -9.91 -11.44
C ASN A 397 5.19 -11.03 -10.58
N PHE A 398 4.36 -11.81 -9.91
CA PHE A 398 4.82 -12.87 -9.00
C PHE A 398 3.95 -14.11 -9.18
N GLY A 399 4.57 -15.29 -9.19
CA GLY A 399 3.90 -16.59 -9.16
C GLY A 399 3.29 -16.91 -7.79
N GLN A 400 3.57 -16.10 -6.78
CA GLN A 400 3.17 -16.30 -5.39
C GLN A 400 2.15 -15.26 -4.92
N PRO A 401 1.13 -15.64 -4.12
CA PRO A 401 0.00 -14.77 -3.78
C PRO A 401 0.34 -13.62 -2.80
N LEU A 402 1.44 -13.73 -2.06
CA LEU A 402 1.92 -12.68 -1.14
C LEU A 402 2.92 -11.73 -1.80
N GLY A 403 3.13 -11.89 -3.11
CA GLY A 403 4.14 -11.15 -3.87
C GLY A 403 5.49 -11.85 -3.83
N GLY A 404 6.52 -11.11 -4.19
CA GLY A 404 7.87 -11.63 -4.24
C GLY A 404 8.92 -10.54 -4.15
N PHE A 405 10.16 -10.92 -4.38
CA PHE A 405 11.30 -10.03 -4.27
C PHE A 405 12.43 -10.50 -5.16
N GLY A 406 13.22 -9.58 -5.68
CA GLY A 406 14.37 -9.93 -6.52
C GLY A 406 15.68 -9.86 -5.73
N PRO A 407 16.81 -9.92 -6.45
CA PRO A 407 18.14 -9.87 -5.85
C PRO A 407 18.45 -8.56 -5.12
N GLU A 408 17.62 -7.52 -5.27
CA GLU A 408 17.78 -6.26 -4.53
C GLU A 408 17.81 -6.46 -3.02
N ILE A 409 17.04 -7.41 -2.49
CA ILE A 409 16.96 -7.63 -1.04
C ILE A 409 18.25 -8.26 -0.53
N GLY A 410 18.72 -9.32 -1.19
CA GLY A 410 19.99 -9.96 -0.85
C GLY A 410 21.17 -8.99 -0.97
N PHE A 411 21.15 -8.13 -2.01
CA PHE A 411 22.16 -7.09 -2.21
C PHE A 411 22.15 -6.09 -1.06
N ALA A 412 21.03 -5.42 -0.84
CA ALA A 412 20.94 -4.33 0.12
C ALA A 412 21.24 -4.81 1.55
N ARG A 413 20.69 -5.97 1.96
CA ARG A 413 20.99 -6.56 3.28
C ARG A 413 22.47 -6.90 3.43
N THR A 414 23.10 -7.46 2.40
CA THR A 414 24.54 -7.79 2.47
C THR A 414 25.39 -6.54 2.60
N VAL A 415 25.06 -5.46 1.88
CA VAL A 415 25.74 -4.16 2.02
C VAL A 415 25.53 -3.61 3.42
N MET A 416 24.29 -3.50 3.90
CA MET A 416 23.98 -2.95 5.23
C MET A 416 24.61 -3.75 6.37
N ASN A 417 24.72 -5.08 6.23
CA ASN A 417 25.37 -5.92 7.23
C ASN A 417 26.90 -5.73 7.27
N ARG A 418 27.55 -5.42 6.14
CA ARG A 418 29.00 -5.22 6.07
C ARG A 418 29.41 -3.75 6.28
N GLN A 419 28.56 -2.82 5.89
CA GLN A 419 28.77 -1.37 5.92
C GLN A 419 27.50 -0.68 6.44
N PRO A 420 27.18 -0.79 7.75
CA PRO A 420 25.92 -0.30 8.33
C PRO A 420 25.73 1.22 8.24
N GLU A 421 26.83 1.96 8.05
CA GLU A 421 26.83 3.41 7.85
C GLU A 421 26.47 3.83 6.42
N ARG A 422 26.54 2.89 5.46
CA ARG A 422 26.24 3.17 4.05
C ARG A 422 24.75 3.44 3.92
N ARG A 423 24.41 4.52 3.22
CA ARG A 423 23.02 4.92 2.99
C ARG A 423 22.63 4.48 1.60
N LEU A 424 21.60 3.65 1.49
CA LEU A 424 21.21 3.03 0.22
C LEU A 424 19.81 3.43 -0.21
N ALA A 425 19.67 3.63 -1.50
CA ALA A 425 18.41 3.63 -2.23
C ALA A 425 18.48 2.60 -3.35
N VAL A 426 17.37 1.91 -3.59
CA VAL A 426 17.22 0.95 -4.68
C VAL A 426 16.09 1.45 -5.60
N VAL A 427 16.37 1.53 -6.90
CA VAL A 427 15.36 1.65 -7.95
C VAL A 427 15.32 0.34 -8.72
N LYS A 428 14.19 -0.37 -8.65
CA LYS A 428 13.96 -1.61 -9.39
C LYS A 428 13.01 -1.36 -10.56
N THR A 429 13.42 -1.73 -11.77
CA THR A 429 12.56 -1.72 -12.95
C THR A 429 12.81 -2.97 -13.77
N ALA A 430 11.95 -3.98 -13.60
CA ALA A 430 12.16 -5.32 -14.16
C ALA A 430 10.84 -5.92 -14.67
N PHE A 431 10.91 -6.69 -15.77
CA PHE A 431 9.70 -7.14 -16.46
C PHE A 431 9.81 -8.60 -16.92
N SER A 432 8.82 -9.42 -16.58
CA SER A 432 8.83 -10.85 -16.91
C SER A 432 8.87 -11.11 -18.41
N GLY A 433 9.58 -12.17 -18.82
CA GLY A 433 9.62 -12.60 -20.22
C GLY A 433 10.22 -11.60 -21.22
N THR A 434 10.98 -10.60 -20.78
CA THR A 434 11.67 -9.67 -21.68
C THR A 434 12.98 -10.22 -22.20
N GLY A 435 13.35 -9.83 -23.42
CA GLY A 435 14.66 -10.05 -24.02
C GLY A 435 15.36 -8.73 -24.39
N ILE A 436 16.69 -8.69 -24.29
CA ILE A 436 17.44 -7.48 -24.63
C ILE A 436 17.28 -7.10 -26.10
N ALA A 437 17.09 -8.11 -26.96
CA ALA A 437 16.86 -7.94 -28.38
C ALA A 437 15.56 -7.23 -28.74
N ARG A 438 14.53 -7.31 -27.88
CA ARG A 438 13.14 -7.01 -28.25
C ARG A 438 12.44 -6.03 -27.34
N ASP A 439 13.00 -5.69 -26.18
CA ASP A 439 12.28 -4.90 -25.17
C ASP A 439 13.15 -3.79 -24.55
N TRP A 440 14.46 -3.98 -24.56
CA TRP A 440 15.45 -3.15 -23.87
C TRP A 440 16.37 -2.38 -24.82
N ASP A 441 16.00 -2.21 -26.09
CA ASP A 441 16.77 -1.43 -27.04
C ASP A 441 16.73 0.08 -26.69
N PRO A 442 17.88 0.71 -26.34
CA PRO A 442 17.92 2.12 -25.98
C PRO A 442 17.56 3.08 -27.12
N ASP A 443 17.79 2.68 -28.37
CA ASP A 443 17.58 3.54 -29.54
C ASP A 443 16.16 3.40 -30.12
N ALA A 444 15.48 2.30 -29.78
CA ALA A 444 14.12 2.03 -30.22
C ALA A 444 13.11 3.01 -29.60
N LYS A 445 12.21 3.52 -30.44
CA LYS A 445 11.14 4.45 -30.04
C LYS A 445 9.77 3.79 -29.92
N ASP A 446 9.66 2.54 -30.34
CA ASP A 446 8.47 1.70 -30.31
C ASP A 446 8.52 0.74 -29.10
N GLU A 447 7.76 -0.35 -29.15
CA GLU A 447 7.73 -1.38 -28.12
C GLU A 447 9.11 -1.99 -27.85
N ALA A 448 10.03 -1.97 -28.83
CA ALA A 448 11.32 -2.63 -28.70
C ALA A 448 12.28 -1.97 -27.69
N GLY A 449 12.00 -0.73 -27.30
CA GLY A 449 12.74 0.01 -26.28
C GLY A 449 11.90 0.39 -25.06
N ALA A 450 10.68 -0.14 -24.96
CA ALA A 450 9.72 0.32 -23.96
C ALA A 450 10.18 0.03 -22.52
N CYS A 451 10.86 -1.09 -22.27
CA CYS A 451 11.41 -1.40 -20.96
C CYS A 451 12.58 -0.48 -20.59
N TYR A 452 13.48 -0.21 -21.54
CA TYR A 452 14.62 0.69 -21.33
C TYR A 452 14.15 2.12 -21.02
N ARG A 453 13.23 2.66 -21.82
CA ARG A 453 12.67 4.00 -21.58
C ARG A 453 11.97 4.08 -20.22
N THR A 454 11.31 3.01 -19.81
CA THR A 454 10.66 2.94 -18.50
C THR A 454 11.67 2.92 -17.36
N LEU A 455 12.75 2.14 -17.46
CA LEU A 455 13.86 2.12 -16.49
C LEU A 455 14.46 3.52 -16.30
N VAL A 456 14.80 4.21 -17.39
CA VAL A 456 15.35 5.57 -17.33
C VAL A 456 14.34 6.52 -16.70
N GLY A 457 13.06 6.44 -17.10
CA GLY A 457 11.99 7.28 -16.57
C GLY A 457 11.73 7.07 -15.08
N GLU A 458 11.76 5.83 -14.59
CA GLU A 458 11.63 5.53 -13.15
C GLU A 458 12.83 6.07 -12.37
N CYS A 459 14.06 5.87 -12.86
CA CYS A 459 15.25 6.42 -12.22
C CYS A 459 15.19 7.95 -12.10
N GLN A 460 14.80 8.64 -13.18
CA GLN A 460 14.67 10.10 -13.19
C GLN A 460 13.59 10.60 -12.23
N ARG A 461 12.43 9.93 -12.17
CA ARG A 461 11.36 10.25 -11.21
C ARG A 461 11.81 10.03 -9.77
N ALA A 462 12.45 8.90 -9.49
CA ALA A 462 12.97 8.56 -8.18
C ALA A 462 14.01 9.59 -7.70
N ILE A 463 14.97 9.96 -8.56
CA ILE A 463 15.97 10.99 -8.29
C ILE A 463 15.32 12.34 -8.01
N ALA A 464 14.33 12.75 -8.82
CA ALA A 464 13.60 14.00 -8.60
C ALA A 464 12.84 13.99 -7.25
N ALA A 465 12.15 12.89 -6.93
CA ALA A 465 11.43 12.71 -5.67
C ALA A 465 12.35 12.73 -4.45
N ALA A 466 13.55 12.13 -4.54
CA ALA A 466 14.55 12.17 -3.48
C ALA A 466 15.11 13.60 -3.29
N LYS A 467 15.40 14.29 -4.39
CA LYS A 467 15.90 15.67 -4.38
C LYS A 467 14.93 16.63 -3.69
N ALA A 468 13.62 16.45 -3.89
CA ALA A 468 12.59 17.23 -3.21
C ALA A 468 12.63 17.08 -1.67
N ARG A 469 13.24 16.00 -1.17
CA ARG A 469 13.44 15.71 0.27
C ARG A 469 14.85 16.08 0.77
N GLY A 470 15.65 16.77 -0.04
CA GLY A 470 17.04 17.10 0.31
C GLY A 470 18.00 15.91 0.24
N ILE A 471 17.62 14.83 -0.44
CA ILE A 471 18.46 13.63 -0.63
C ILE A 471 19.10 13.69 -2.01
N LEU A 472 20.43 13.58 -2.05
CA LEU A 472 21.19 13.50 -3.30
C LEU A 472 21.52 12.04 -3.60
N LEU A 473 20.85 11.48 -4.60
CA LEU A 473 21.12 10.11 -5.07
C LEU A 473 22.32 10.08 -5.99
N ARG A 474 23.27 9.19 -5.71
CA ARG A 474 24.46 8.94 -6.53
C ARG A 474 24.39 7.53 -7.11
N PRO A 475 24.22 7.32 -8.43
CA PRO A 475 24.26 5.98 -9.01
C PRO A 475 25.59 5.27 -8.71
N THR A 476 25.56 4.17 -7.97
CA THR A 476 26.77 3.42 -7.54
C THR A 476 26.77 1.96 -7.97
N ALA A 477 25.63 1.40 -8.38
CA ALA A 477 25.59 0.06 -8.95
C ALA A 477 24.39 -0.10 -9.90
N PHE A 478 24.61 -0.78 -11.02
CA PHE A 478 23.59 -1.30 -11.91
C PHE A 478 23.62 -2.83 -11.85
N LEU A 479 22.54 -3.42 -11.34
CA LEU A 479 22.32 -4.85 -11.27
C LEU A 479 21.49 -5.28 -12.48
N TRP A 480 22.03 -6.16 -13.29
CA TRP A 480 21.35 -6.69 -14.47
C TRP A 480 21.14 -8.20 -14.33
N VAL A 481 19.88 -8.64 -14.33
CA VAL A 481 19.53 -10.08 -14.25
C VAL A 481 18.64 -10.45 -15.43
N GLN A 482 19.28 -10.86 -16.52
CA GLN A 482 18.60 -11.17 -17.78
C GLN A 482 19.50 -12.01 -18.68
N GLY A 483 18.88 -12.78 -19.55
CA GLY A 483 19.52 -13.45 -20.68
C GLY A 483 18.79 -14.70 -21.11
N GLU A 484 17.89 -15.21 -20.28
CA GLU A 484 17.16 -16.45 -20.52
C GLU A 484 16.25 -16.37 -21.76
N SER A 485 15.61 -15.21 -22.00
CA SER A 485 14.78 -14.99 -23.21
C SER A 485 15.60 -14.91 -24.50
N ASP A 486 16.87 -14.50 -24.42
CA ASP A 486 17.76 -14.36 -25.56
C ASP A 486 18.63 -15.61 -25.79
N ALA A 487 18.52 -16.61 -24.92
CA ALA A 487 19.23 -17.89 -25.01
C ALA A 487 18.64 -18.80 -26.10
N ASN A 488 18.75 -18.33 -27.35
CA ASN A 488 18.28 -18.97 -28.55
C ASN A 488 19.28 -18.70 -29.71
N ALA A 489 19.15 -19.44 -30.82
CA ALA A 489 20.09 -19.38 -31.94
C ALA A 489 20.18 -18.00 -32.62
N THR A 490 19.12 -17.18 -32.53
CA THR A 490 19.03 -15.89 -33.19
C THR A 490 19.63 -14.77 -32.33
N ASP A 491 19.29 -14.73 -31.05
CA ASP A 491 19.58 -13.59 -30.19
C ASP A 491 20.91 -13.74 -29.42
N ALA A 492 21.28 -14.95 -29.02
CA ALA A 492 22.49 -15.19 -28.22
C ALA A 492 23.79 -14.66 -28.88
N PRO A 493 24.02 -14.82 -30.21
CA PRO A 493 25.22 -14.29 -30.86
C PRO A 493 25.34 -12.75 -30.82
N LEU A 494 24.22 -12.04 -30.64
CA LEU A 494 24.16 -10.57 -30.63
C LEU A 494 24.14 -9.99 -29.22
N TYR A 495 24.04 -10.85 -28.20
CA TYR A 495 23.77 -10.45 -26.81
C TYR A 495 24.86 -9.52 -26.25
N ALA A 496 26.14 -9.86 -26.42
CA ALA A 496 27.26 -9.08 -25.89
C ALA A 496 27.28 -7.64 -26.43
N ALA A 497 27.01 -7.46 -27.72
CA ALA A 497 26.97 -6.14 -28.36
C ALA A 497 25.80 -5.30 -27.85
N ARG A 498 24.61 -5.91 -27.74
CA ARG A 498 23.40 -5.25 -27.22
C ARG A 498 23.56 -4.87 -25.75
N LEU A 499 24.14 -5.75 -24.93
CA LEU A 499 24.37 -5.46 -23.51
C LEU A 499 25.39 -4.33 -23.29
N LYS A 500 26.48 -4.31 -24.06
CA LYS A 500 27.45 -3.19 -24.05
C LYS A 500 26.75 -1.87 -24.39
N HIS A 501 25.91 -1.88 -25.42
CA HIS A 501 25.17 -0.70 -25.84
C HIS A 501 24.15 -0.24 -24.77
N LEU A 502 23.41 -1.16 -24.15
CA LEU A 502 22.49 -0.87 -23.04
C LEU A 502 23.21 -0.21 -21.86
N ILE A 503 24.34 -0.76 -21.43
CA ILE A 503 25.12 -0.21 -20.31
C ILE A 503 25.63 1.20 -20.65
N ALA A 504 26.21 1.38 -21.84
CA ALA A 504 26.72 2.68 -22.28
C ALA A 504 25.60 3.73 -22.36
N SER A 505 24.43 3.35 -22.88
CA SER A 505 23.26 4.22 -22.95
C SER A 505 22.73 4.58 -21.56
N LEU A 506 22.63 3.62 -20.65
CA LEU A 506 22.15 3.89 -19.27
C LEU A 506 23.10 4.85 -18.54
N ARG A 507 24.42 4.65 -18.66
CA ARG A 507 25.43 5.55 -18.10
C ARG A 507 25.29 6.96 -18.62
N ARG A 508 25.07 7.12 -19.93
CA ARG A 508 24.87 8.43 -20.57
C ARG A 508 23.58 9.09 -20.08
N ASP A 509 22.47 8.35 -20.10
CA ASP A 509 21.13 8.90 -19.84
C ASP A 509 20.91 9.22 -18.35
N LEU A 510 21.69 8.61 -17.46
CA LEU A 510 21.75 8.92 -16.02
C LEU A 510 22.95 9.80 -15.63
N ALA A 511 23.74 10.27 -16.60
CA ALA A 511 24.95 11.06 -16.37
C ALA A 511 25.93 10.41 -15.37
N ALA A 512 26.08 9.09 -15.42
CA ALA A 512 26.90 8.27 -14.53
C ALA A 512 27.93 7.44 -15.33
N PRO A 513 28.97 8.07 -15.93
CA PRO A 513 29.91 7.40 -16.83
C PRO A 513 30.74 6.29 -16.18
N ALA A 514 30.87 6.32 -14.86
CA ALA A 514 31.62 5.32 -14.09
C ALA A 514 30.71 4.29 -13.38
N LEU A 515 29.41 4.24 -13.68
CA LEU A 515 28.46 3.34 -13.00
C LEU A 515 28.90 1.87 -13.16
N PRO A 516 29.23 1.18 -12.05
CA PRO A 516 29.47 -0.26 -12.08
C PRO A 516 28.26 -1.03 -12.60
N ALA A 517 28.48 -1.99 -13.51
CA ALA A 517 27.46 -2.89 -14.04
C ALA A 517 27.75 -4.33 -13.60
N LEU A 518 26.87 -4.93 -12.80
CA LEU A 518 27.00 -6.27 -12.28
C LEU A 518 26.00 -7.17 -13.01
N LEU A 519 26.52 -8.15 -13.75
CA LEU A 519 25.79 -8.88 -14.77
C LEU A 519 25.56 -10.32 -14.31
N ALA A 520 24.30 -10.74 -14.24
CA ALA A 520 23.94 -12.12 -13.93
C ALA A 520 22.86 -12.64 -14.88
N VAL A 521 22.74 -13.96 -14.90
CA VAL A 521 21.69 -14.74 -15.57
C VAL A 521 21.44 -16.00 -14.76
N ASN A 522 20.26 -16.60 -14.81
CA ASN A 522 20.09 -17.96 -14.30
C ASN A 522 20.83 -18.97 -15.19
N THR A 523 22.06 -19.34 -14.79
CA THR A 523 22.89 -20.31 -15.52
C THR A 523 22.27 -21.71 -15.57
N GLN A 524 21.33 -22.01 -14.67
CA GLN A 524 20.59 -23.27 -14.61
C GLN A 524 19.30 -23.26 -15.43
N PHE A 525 19.03 -22.20 -16.20
CA PHE A 525 17.84 -22.12 -17.03
C PHE A 525 17.74 -23.31 -18.01
N GLY A 526 16.58 -23.95 -18.03
CA GLY A 526 16.33 -25.20 -18.77
C GLY A 526 16.99 -26.44 -18.16
N LEU A 527 17.55 -26.35 -16.95
CA LEU A 527 18.26 -27.43 -16.23
C LEU A 527 19.29 -28.15 -17.10
N GLY A 528 20.12 -27.36 -17.80
CA GLY A 528 21.17 -27.86 -18.70
C GLY A 528 20.68 -28.29 -20.09
N LYS A 529 19.37 -28.23 -20.39
CA LYS A 529 18.82 -28.59 -21.72
C LYS A 529 18.89 -27.45 -22.73
N ASN A 530 19.01 -26.19 -22.30
CA ASN A 530 19.15 -25.07 -23.23
C ASN A 530 20.61 -24.98 -23.71
N THR A 531 20.85 -25.40 -24.95
CA THR A 531 22.18 -25.41 -25.59
C THR A 531 22.76 -24.03 -25.87
N HIS A 532 21.95 -22.96 -25.78
CA HIS A 532 22.37 -21.58 -26.02
C HIS A 532 22.69 -20.80 -24.74
N MET A 533 22.33 -21.32 -23.56
CA MET A 533 22.65 -20.67 -22.27
C MET A 533 24.16 -20.43 -22.08
N PRO A 534 25.08 -21.36 -22.44
CA PRO A 534 26.51 -21.09 -22.37
C PRO A 534 26.96 -19.87 -23.18
N ALA A 535 26.34 -19.60 -24.33
CA ALA A 535 26.67 -18.43 -25.16
C ALA A 535 26.24 -17.11 -24.50
N ILE A 536 25.13 -17.10 -23.73
CA ILE A 536 24.72 -15.94 -22.95
C ILE A 536 25.68 -15.68 -21.79
N VAL A 537 26.12 -16.74 -21.10
CA VAL A 537 27.13 -16.65 -20.04
C VAL A 537 28.44 -16.09 -20.58
N GLU A 538 28.92 -16.66 -21.70
CA GLU A 538 30.13 -16.18 -22.37
C GLU A 538 29.98 -14.73 -22.81
N ALA A 539 28.83 -14.34 -23.36
CA ALA A 539 28.57 -12.96 -23.76
C ALA A 539 28.67 -11.99 -22.57
N GLN A 540 28.10 -12.31 -21.41
CA GLN A 540 28.23 -11.47 -20.21
C GLN A 540 29.68 -11.41 -19.70
N GLN A 541 30.42 -12.53 -19.74
CA GLN A 541 31.85 -12.56 -19.42
C GLN A 541 32.66 -11.69 -20.37
N GLN A 542 32.38 -11.72 -21.68
CA GLN A 542 33.01 -10.86 -22.68
C GLN A 542 32.71 -9.38 -22.46
N VAL A 543 31.52 -9.03 -21.95
CA VAL A 543 31.21 -7.65 -21.54
C VAL A 543 32.07 -7.26 -20.33
N GLY A 544 32.10 -8.08 -19.27
CA GLY A 544 32.91 -7.81 -18.07
C GLY A 544 34.41 -7.74 -18.33
N ALA A 545 34.93 -8.53 -19.28
CA ALA A 545 36.33 -8.45 -19.67
C ALA A 545 36.67 -7.20 -20.50
N ALA A 546 35.69 -6.63 -21.19
CA ALA A 546 35.90 -5.49 -22.09
C ALA A 546 35.65 -4.13 -21.45
N ASP A 547 34.92 -4.08 -20.33
CA ASP A 547 34.59 -2.86 -19.60
C ASP A 547 35.08 -3.00 -18.15
N PRO A 548 36.06 -2.20 -17.70
CA PRO A 548 36.61 -2.31 -16.35
C PRO A 548 35.58 -1.97 -15.26
N GLN A 549 34.45 -1.35 -15.61
CA GLN A 549 33.34 -1.08 -14.70
C GLN A 549 32.21 -2.12 -14.85
N ALA A 550 32.42 -3.22 -15.57
CA ALA A 550 31.43 -4.29 -15.68
C ALA A 550 31.98 -5.61 -15.13
N VAL A 551 31.15 -6.37 -14.41
CA VAL A 551 31.55 -7.63 -13.78
C VAL A 551 30.48 -8.69 -14.01
N TYR A 552 30.87 -9.82 -14.60
CA TYR A 552 30.04 -11.02 -14.62
C TYR A 552 30.00 -11.67 -13.24
N VAL A 553 28.79 -12.03 -12.79
CA VAL A 553 28.53 -12.66 -11.50
C VAL A 553 27.99 -14.07 -11.72
N ASP A 554 28.79 -15.06 -11.32
CA ASP A 554 28.44 -16.47 -11.45
C ASP A 554 27.36 -16.89 -10.43
N THR A 555 26.25 -17.41 -10.97
CA THR A 555 25.05 -17.85 -10.26
C THR A 555 24.88 -19.37 -10.23
N ALA A 556 25.87 -20.15 -10.68
CA ALA A 556 25.75 -21.62 -10.79
C ALA A 556 25.39 -22.33 -9.48
N ALA A 557 25.70 -21.73 -8.33
CA ALA A 557 25.38 -22.28 -7.01
C ALA A 557 24.10 -21.70 -6.37
N ALA A 558 23.41 -20.75 -7.01
CA ALA A 558 22.12 -20.26 -6.54
C ALA A 558 21.04 -21.33 -6.76
N THR A 559 20.16 -21.54 -5.79
CA THR A 559 19.11 -22.57 -5.88
C THR A 559 17.94 -22.13 -6.76
N VAL A 560 17.30 -23.10 -7.41
CA VAL A 560 16.17 -22.90 -8.34
C VAL A 560 14.98 -23.74 -7.91
N ILE A 561 13.77 -23.18 -8.00
CA ILE A 561 12.53 -23.90 -7.69
C ILE A 561 12.01 -24.71 -8.89
N ASN A 562 12.36 -24.27 -10.09
CA ASN A 562 11.93 -24.88 -11.36
C ASN A 562 12.97 -24.58 -12.45
N PRO A 563 12.81 -25.10 -13.68
CA PRO A 563 13.77 -24.86 -14.76
C PRO A 563 13.97 -23.40 -15.17
N PHE A 564 13.20 -22.46 -14.66
CA PHE A 564 13.15 -21.07 -15.12
C PHE A 564 13.62 -20.09 -14.05
N HIS A 565 13.26 -20.30 -12.79
CA HIS A 565 13.45 -19.31 -11.73
C HIS A 565 14.26 -19.80 -10.55
N PHE A 566 15.02 -18.85 -9.99
CA PHE A 566 15.56 -18.98 -8.64
C PHE A 566 14.42 -19.15 -7.63
N ASP A 567 14.68 -19.91 -6.57
CA ASP A 567 13.83 -19.88 -5.37
C ASP A 567 14.18 -18.66 -4.48
N ALA A 568 13.53 -18.53 -3.33
CA ALA A 568 13.80 -17.43 -2.40
C ALA A 568 15.27 -17.41 -1.93
N ALA A 569 15.86 -18.57 -1.63
CA ALA A 569 17.24 -18.68 -1.16
C ALA A 569 18.25 -18.34 -2.27
N GLY A 570 18.02 -18.81 -3.49
CA GLY A 570 18.84 -18.53 -4.66
C GLY A 570 18.79 -17.04 -5.02
N THR A 571 17.61 -16.42 -4.94
CA THR A 571 17.44 -14.99 -5.19
C THR A 571 18.24 -14.13 -4.20
N LEU A 572 18.21 -14.49 -2.91
CA LEU A 572 19.03 -13.84 -1.88
C LEU A 572 20.53 -14.07 -2.14
N ASP A 573 20.94 -15.27 -2.55
CA ASP A 573 22.34 -15.59 -2.85
C ASP A 573 22.86 -14.79 -4.05
N VAL A 574 22.07 -14.62 -5.10
CA VAL A 574 22.42 -13.76 -6.24
C VAL A 574 22.67 -12.32 -5.77
N GLY A 575 21.81 -11.77 -4.91
CA GLY A 575 22.01 -10.45 -4.32
C GLY A 575 23.30 -10.33 -3.49
N ARG A 576 23.60 -11.35 -2.67
CA ARG A 576 24.86 -11.42 -1.91
C ARG A 576 26.08 -11.42 -2.83
N ARG A 577 26.04 -12.20 -3.92
CA ARG A 577 27.13 -12.29 -4.91
C ARG A 577 27.34 -10.99 -5.67
N PHE A 578 26.27 -10.27 -6.01
CA PHE A 578 26.38 -8.92 -6.54
C PHE A 578 27.13 -8.00 -5.59
N THR A 579 26.81 -8.03 -4.30
CA THR A 579 27.53 -7.23 -3.30
C THR A 579 29.02 -7.57 -3.24
N GLU A 580 29.35 -8.85 -3.31
CA GLU A 580 30.75 -9.30 -3.30
C GLU A 580 31.51 -8.87 -4.56
N ALA A 581 30.85 -8.88 -5.72
CA ALA A 581 31.41 -8.35 -6.95
C ALA A 581 31.65 -6.84 -6.87
N LEU A 582 30.67 -6.08 -6.35
CA LEU A 582 30.81 -4.65 -6.16
C LEU A 582 31.99 -4.31 -5.24
N PHE A 583 32.10 -4.97 -4.10
CA PHE A 583 33.18 -4.68 -3.14
C PHE A 583 34.57 -5.04 -3.69
N ARG A 584 34.68 -6.08 -4.52
CA ARG A 584 35.94 -6.37 -5.23
C ARG A 584 36.29 -5.26 -6.21
N LEU A 585 35.30 -4.75 -6.94
CA LEU A 585 35.51 -3.66 -7.89
C LEU A 585 35.91 -2.35 -7.18
N GLU A 586 35.22 -1.99 -6.10
CA GLU A 586 35.53 -0.83 -5.26
C GLU A 586 36.96 -0.95 -4.67
N ALA A 587 37.35 -2.13 -4.19
CA ALA A 587 38.70 -2.37 -3.66
C ALA A 587 39.81 -2.34 -4.71
N SER A 588 39.48 -2.62 -5.97
CA SER A 588 40.42 -2.59 -7.10
C SER A 588 40.58 -1.21 -7.74
N SER A 589 39.69 -0.28 -7.41
CA SER A 589 39.75 1.11 -7.88
C SER A 589 40.70 1.91 -6.98
N PRO A 590 41.64 2.71 -7.54
CA PRO A 590 42.44 3.60 -6.71
C PRO A 590 41.52 4.57 -5.93
N PRO A 591 41.86 4.93 -4.68
CA PRO A 591 41.05 5.88 -3.93
C PRO A 591 40.93 7.21 -4.72
N PRO A 592 39.78 7.88 -4.63
CA PRO A 592 39.54 9.13 -5.35
C PRO A 592 40.53 10.25 -4.99
#